data_AF-A0A1F8N1T8-F1
#
_entry.id   AF-A0A1F8N1T8-F1
#
_cell.length_a   1.000
_cell.length_b   1.000
_cell.length_c   1.000
_cell.angle_alpha   90.00
_cell.angle_beta   90.00
_cell.angle_gamma   90.00
#
_symmetry.space_group_name_H-M   'P 1'
#
loop_
_entity.id
_entity.type
_entity.pdbx_description
1 polymer ?
#
loop_
_entity_poly.entity_id
_entity_poly.type
_entity_poly.pdbx_seq_one_letter_code
_entity_poly.pdbx_strand_id
1 'polypeptide(L)'
;MTDTEKYDLALSFWTVSFQYLMLVENVARETTSQGNTWVMTNTNNLVPITSEEYEEGTRWSDHTIIIPLLFNLYHGIELLLKGFLLVAPGVTAEPTHNVQTLCQKFAQVYPNETILIAFFRKYTEDASLPPLLKQFLEDNGLTFDKLYEALRYPSDQKLKYIKRYAELWYKGKKGSKFFQNLHEDIKAVRGPAVKLGRSFEAQYARGGK
;
A
#
# COMPACT_ATOMS: atom_id res chain seq x y z
N MET A 1 -23.16 16.96 -9.07
CA MET A 1 -23.16 15.79 -8.17
C MET A 1 -23.84 16.21 -6.89
N THR A 2 -24.97 15.60 -6.54
CA THR A 2 -25.65 15.80 -5.27
C THR A 2 -24.77 15.29 -4.12
N ASP A 3 -25.12 15.68 -2.90
CA ASP A 3 -24.43 15.22 -1.71
C ASP A 3 -24.52 13.69 -1.55
N THR A 4 -25.67 13.10 -1.86
CA THR A 4 -25.86 11.64 -1.90
C THR A 4 -24.97 10.97 -2.95
N GLU A 5 -24.94 11.50 -4.19
CA GLU A 5 -24.09 10.94 -5.25
C GLU A 5 -22.59 11.00 -4.91
N LYS A 6 -22.14 12.06 -4.21
CA LYS A 6 -20.76 12.15 -3.72
C LYS A 6 -20.47 11.07 -2.68
N TYR A 7 -21.39 10.85 -1.75
CA TYR A 7 -21.24 9.83 -0.73
C TYR A 7 -21.22 8.41 -1.34
N ASP A 8 -22.10 8.10 -2.28
CA ASP A 8 -22.12 6.80 -2.96
C ASP A 8 -20.82 6.54 -3.75
N LEU A 9 -20.30 7.57 -4.40
CA LEU A 9 -18.99 7.48 -5.07
C LEU A 9 -17.85 7.29 -4.06
N ALA A 10 -17.87 8.00 -2.93
CA ALA A 10 -16.88 7.82 -1.86
C ALA A 10 -16.93 6.41 -1.28
N LEU A 11 -18.13 5.87 -1.06
CA LEU A 11 -18.33 4.50 -0.60
C LEU A 11 -17.75 3.48 -1.58
N SER A 12 -17.88 3.73 -2.88
CA SER A 12 -17.26 2.89 -3.92
C SER A 12 -15.73 2.92 -3.82
N PHE A 13 -15.13 4.10 -3.65
CA PHE A 13 -13.69 4.26 -3.42
C PHE A 13 -13.21 3.52 -2.17
N TRP A 14 -13.90 3.69 -1.03
CA TRP A 14 -13.55 3.02 0.22
C TRP A 14 -13.67 1.50 0.12
N THR A 15 -14.72 1.00 -0.53
CA THR A 15 -14.94 -0.44 -0.70
C THR A 15 -13.78 -1.08 -1.45
N VAL A 16 -13.41 -0.51 -2.60
CA VAL A 16 -12.31 -1.02 -3.42
C VAL A 16 -10.96 -0.83 -2.70
N SER A 17 -10.76 0.30 -2.03
CA SER A 17 -9.56 0.53 -1.20
C SER A 17 -9.36 -0.58 -0.16
N PHE A 18 -10.41 -0.93 0.59
CA PHE A 18 -10.32 -1.99 1.60
C PHE A 18 -10.04 -3.36 0.98
N GLN A 19 -10.55 -3.67 -0.21
CA GLN A 19 -10.21 -4.90 -0.90
C GLN A 19 -8.71 -4.98 -1.20
N TYR A 20 -8.11 -3.91 -1.72
CA TYR A 20 -6.67 -3.86 -1.95
C TYR A 20 -5.86 -3.94 -0.65
N LEU A 21 -6.22 -3.15 0.36
CA LEU A 21 -5.50 -3.16 1.64
C LEU A 21 -5.61 -4.53 2.35
N MET A 22 -6.76 -5.19 2.30
CA MET A 22 -6.92 -6.56 2.83
C MET A 22 -6.10 -7.58 2.06
N LEU A 23 -6.01 -7.47 0.73
CA LEU A 23 -5.10 -8.30 -0.06
C LEU A 23 -3.65 -8.10 0.42
N VAL A 24 -3.22 -6.84 0.57
CA VAL A 24 -1.87 -6.53 1.04
C VAL A 24 -1.61 -7.11 2.44
N GLU A 25 -2.53 -6.92 3.36
CA GLU A 25 -2.45 -7.46 4.71
C GLU A 25 -2.33 -8.99 4.74
N ASN A 26 -3.16 -9.68 3.95
CA ASN A 26 -3.18 -11.14 3.92
C ASN A 26 -1.88 -11.70 3.33
N VAL A 27 -1.39 -11.11 2.24
CA VAL A 27 -0.11 -11.51 1.64
C VAL A 27 1.04 -11.23 2.61
N ALA A 28 1.10 -10.04 3.23
CA ALA A 28 2.15 -9.70 4.18
C ALA A 28 2.16 -10.63 5.41
N ARG A 29 0.97 -11.03 5.89
CA ARG A 29 0.84 -12.03 6.95
C ARG A 29 1.38 -13.40 6.51
N GLU A 30 1.05 -13.85 5.30
CA GLU A 30 1.50 -15.14 4.78
C GLU A 30 3.02 -15.16 4.49
N THR A 31 3.55 -14.08 3.89
CA THR A 31 5.00 -13.90 3.73
C THR A 31 5.73 -14.00 5.07
N THR A 32 5.15 -13.42 6.12
CA THR A 32 5.73 -13.48 7.47
C THR A 32 5.64 -14.87 8.09
N SER A 33 4.48 -15.56 7.98
CA SER A 33 4.28 -16.90 8.54
C SER A 33 5.21 -17.94 7.91
N GLN A 34 5.53 -17.79 6.62
CA GLN A 34 6.46 -18.65 5.88
C GLN A 34 7.93 -18.21 5.98
N GLY A 35 8.22 -17.18 6.78
CA GLY A 35 9.59 -16.71 7.03
C GLY A 35 10.25 -16.00 5.85
N ASN A 36 9.46 -15.55 4.87
CA ASN A 36 9.94 -14.90 3.64
C ASN A 36 11.02 -15.75 2.92
N THR A 37 10.73 -17.03 2.72
CA THR A 37 11.71 -18.00 2.21
C THR A 37 11.93 -17.79 0.71
N TRP A 38 13.13 -17.37 0.32
CA TRP A 38 13.54 -17.23 -1.09
C TRP A 38 14.66 -18.20 -1.49
N VAL A 39 15.31 -18.85 -0.53
CA VAL A 39 16.25 -19.96 -0.76
C VAL A 39 15.75 -21.18 -0.02
N MET A 40 15.67 -22.30 -0.72
CA MET A 40 15.40 -23.61 -0.13
C MET A 40 16.64 -24.49 -0.22
N THR A 41 16.96 -25.18 0.86
CA THR A 41 18.07 -26.15 0.92
C THR A 41 17.53 -27.48 1.42
N ASN A 42 17.82 -28.56 0.69
CA ASN A 42 17.49 -29.91 1.12
C ASN A 42 18.71 -30.54 1.80
N THR A 43 18.86 -30.31 3.10
CA THR A 43 20.02 -30.83 3.85
C THR A 43 19.89 -32.31 4.20
N ASN A 44 18.68 -32.89 4.08
CA ASN A 44 18.36 -34.20 4.64
C ASN A 44 18.04 -35.27 3.58
N ASN A 45 17.68 -34.89 2.36
CA ASN A 45 17.46 -35.83 1.27
C ASN A 45 18.49 -35.60 0.16
N LEU A 46 19.11 -36.68 -0.32
CA LEU A 46 19.98 -36.68 -1.51
C LEU A 46 19.24 -36.38 -2.82
N VAL A 47 17.96 -36.01 -2.74
CA VAL A 47 17.10 -35.71 -3.88
C VAL A 47 17.09 -34.20 -4.11
N PRO A 48 17.42 -33.73 -5.33
CA PRO A 48 17.32 -32.32 -5.68
C PRO A 48 15.90 -31.78 -5.46
N ILE A 49 15.79 -30.51 -5.03
CA ILE A 49 14.51 -29.80 -4.94
C ILE A 49 13.93 -29.67 -6.36
N THR A 50 12.67 -30.05 -6.54
CA THR A 50 12.00 -29.90 -7.83
C THR A 50 11.60 -28.44 -8.09
N SER A 51 11.33 -28.07 -9.34
CA SER A 51 10.83 -26.72 -9.66
C SER A 51 9.52 -26.42 -8.93
N GLU A 52 8.62 -27.39 -8.87
CA GLU A 52 7.31 -27.28 -8.22
C GLU A 52 7.44 -27.08 -6.71
N GLU A 53 8.34 -27.82 -6.06
CA GLU A 53 8.65 -27.65 -4.63
C GLU A 53 9.23 -26.26 -4.35
N TYR A 54 10.12 -25.78 -5.22
CA TYR A 54 10.71 -24.44 -5.09
C TYR A 54 9.67 -23.33 -5.31
N GLU A 55 8.86 -23.44 -6.35
CA GLU A 55 7.80 -22.47 -6.65
C GLU A 55 6.80 -22.39 -5.49
N GLU A 56 6.30 -23.52 -5.00
CA GLU A 56 5.35 -23.55 -3.89
C GLU A 56 5.97 -23.04 -2.59
N GLY A 57 7.21 -23.42 -2.29
CA GLY A 57 7.91 -23.01 -1.06
C GLY A 57 8.35 -21.55 -1.06
N THR A 58 8.40 -20.89 -2.22
CA THR A 58 8.87 -19.51 -2.34
C THR A 58 7.83 -18.52 -2.88
N ARG A 59 6.63 -18.97 -3.27
CA ARG A 59 5.57 -18.14 -3.88
C ARG A 59 5.18 -16.89 -3.07
N TRP A 60 5.30 -16.95 -1.75
CA TRP A 60 4.96 -15.83 -0.85
C TRP A 60 6.17 -15.00 -0.43
N SER A 61 7.33 -15.20 -1.04
CA SER A 61 8.53 -14.44 -0.70
C SER A 61 8.60 -13.09 -1.41
N ASP A 62 9.46 -12.21 -0.90
CA ASP A 62 9.68 -10.88 -1.43
C ASP A 62 10.05 -10.90 -2.92
N HIS A 63 10.90 -11.83 -3.36
CA HIS A 63 11.33 -11.91 -4.75
C HIS A 63 10.19 -12.22 -5.73
N THR A 64 9.12 -12.87 -5.25
CA THR A 64 7.96 -13.21 -6.06
C THR A 64 6.88 -12.11 -6.01
N ILE A 65 6.60 -11.56 -4.82
CA ILE A 65 5.35 -10.82 -4.58
C ILE A 65 5.52 -9.35 -4.18
N ILE A 66 6.72 -8.87 -3.81
CA ILE A 66 6.86 -7.54 -3.18
C ILE A 66 6.41 -6.39 -4.11
N ILE A 67 6.73 -6.45 -5.41
CA ILE A 67 6.38 -5.39 -6.35
C ILE A 67 4.86 -5.24 -6.51
N PRO A 68 4.11 -6.29 -6.88
CA PRO A 68 2.65 -6.19 -6.98
C PRO A 68 2.01 -5.89 -5.61
N LEU A 69 2.60 -6.35 -4.50
CA LEU A 69 2.13 -6.03 -3.17
C LEU A 69 2.21 -4.54 -2.86
N LEU A 70 3.35 -3.91 -3.12
CA LEU A 70 3.55 -2.47 -2.92
C LEU A 70 2.68 -1.65 -3.87
N PHE A 71 2.51 -2.09 -5.11
CA PHE A 71 1.59 -1.44 -6.05
C PHE A 71 0.16 -1.39 -5.49
N ASN A 72 -0.34 -2.53 -5.00
CA ASN A 72 -1.66 -2.63 -4.38
C ASN A 72 -1.78 -1.81 -3.09
N LEU A 73 -0.70 -1.69 -2.30
CA LEU A 73 -0.67 -0.83 -1.11
C LEU A 73 -0.94 0.62 -1.50
N TYR A 74 -0.16 1.16 -2.43
CA TYR A 74 -0.28 2.56 -2.83
C TYR A 74 -1.60 2.85 -3.53
N HIS A 75 -2.09 1.91 -4.34
CA HIS A 75 -3.40 2.06 -4.95
C HIS A 75 -4.52 2.04 -3.90
N GLY A 76 -4.44 1.14 -2.91
CA GLY A 76 -5.35 1.12 -1.77
C GLY A 76 -5.37 2.45 -0.99
N ILE A 77 -4.19 3.00 -0.69
CA ILE A 77 -4.03 4.31 -0.03
C ILE A 77 -4.65 5.44 -0.87
N GLU A 78 -4.34 5.48 -2.17
CA GLU A 78 -4.87 6.48 -3.10
C GLU A 78 -6.40 6.51 -3.09
N LEU A 79 -7.03 5.35 -3.23
CA LEU A 79 -8.49 5.21 -3.24
C LEU A 79 -9.10 5.60 -1.88
N LEU A 80 -8.45 5.23 -0.77
CA LEU A 80 -8.92 5.57 0.58
C LEU A 80 -9.00 7.10 0.76
N LEU A 81 -7.91 7.78 0.40
CA LEU A 81 -7.79 9.23 0.50
C LEU A 81 -8.80 9.93 -0.41
N LYS A 82 -8.96 9.45 -1.65
CA LYS A 82 -9.95 9.98 -2.59
C LYS A 82 -11.36 9.90 -2.04
N GLY A 83 -11.75 8.76 -1.46
CA GLY A 83 -13.07 8.60 -0.85
C GLY A 83 -13.31 9.65 0.25
N PHE A 84 -12.35 9.87 1.15
CA PHE A 84 -12.49 10.87 2.20
C PHE A 84 -12.52 12.31 1.67
N LEU A 85 -11.62 12.65 0.76
CA LEU A 85 -11.55 14.01 0.21
C LEU A 85 -12.77 14.36 -0.66
N LEU A 86 -13.49 13.37 -1.20
CA LEU A 86 -14.70 13.60 -1.99
C LEU A 86 -15.88 14.10 -1.15
N VAL A 87 -15.98 13.63 0.10
CA VAL A 87 -17.04 14.01 1.06
C VAL A 87 -16.59 15.09 2.05
N ALA A 88 -15.37 15.58 1.92
CA ALA A 88 -14.83 16.63 2.75
C ALA A 88 -15.55 17.97 2.51
N PRO A 89 -16.07 18.64 3.56
CA PRO A 89 -16.68 19.96 3.42
C PRO A 89 -15.68 20.99 2.86
N GLY A 90 -16.11 21.76 1.86
CA GLY A 90 -15.29 22.83 1.28
C GLY A 90 -14.12 22.36 0.41
N VAL A 91 -14.00 21.05 0.15
CA VAL A 91 -12.97 20.49 -0.73
C VAL A 91 -13.57 20.17 -2.10
N THR A 92 -12.91 20.65 -3.14
CA THR A 92 -13.19 20.23 -4.52
C THR A 92 -12.31 19.04 -4.85
N ALA A 93 -12.93 17.91 -5.22
CA ALA A 93 -12.19 16.74 -5.67
C ALA A 93 -11.44 17.06 -6.97
N GLU A 94 -10.14 16.79 -6.99
CA GLU A 94 -9.29 16.94 -8.17
C GLU A 94 -8.96 15.57 -8.75
N PRO A 95 -8.87 15.44 -10.09
CA PRO A 95 -8.45 14.22 -10.76
C PRO A 95 -6.93 14.04 -10.67
N THR A 96 -6.41 13.90 -9.45
CA THR A 96 -4.99 13.61 -9.18
C THR A 96 -4.79 12.17 -8.76
N HIS A 97 -3.69 11.57 -9.20
CA HIS A 97 -3.21 10.26 -8.73
C HIS A 97 -1.96 10.41 -7.84
N ASN A 98 -1.56 11.65 -7.53
CA ASN A 98 -0.40 11.88 -6.69
C ASN A 98 -0.78 11.62 -5.22
N VAL A 99 -0.32 10.48 -4.70
CA VAL A 99 -0.63 10.03 -3.34
C VAL A 99 -0.13 11.03 -2.29
N GLN A 100 1.06 11.62 -2.48
CA GLN A 100 1.62 12.58 -1.54
C GLN A 100 0.73 13.84 -1.41
N THR A 101 0.24 14.38 -2.54
CA THR A 101 -0.71 15.48 -2.55
C THR A 101 -2.01 15.12 -1.83
N LEU A 102 -2.53 13.91 -2.05
CA LEU A 102 -3.74 13.43 -1.37
C LEU A 102 -3.53 13.31 0.15
N CYS A 103 -2.39 12.77 0.60
CA CYS A 103 -2.03 12.68 2.02
C CYS A 103 -1.96 14.06 2.68
N GLN A 104 -1.31 15.04 2.03
CA GLN A 104 -1.20 16.40 2.53
C GLN A 104 -2.57 17.06 2.68
N LYS A 105 -3.42 16.96 1.64
CA LYS A 105 -4.80 17.48 1.70
C LYS A 105 -5.60 16.79 2.80
N PHE A 106 -5.50 15.47 2.93
CA PHE A 106 -6.19 14.72 3.98
C PHE A 106 -5.77 15.20 5.38
N ALA A 107 -4.47 15.37 5.63
CA ALA A 107 -3.98 15.84 6.93
C ALA A 107 -4.41 17.28 7.27
N GLN A 108 -4.62 18.13 6.26
CA GLN A 108 -5.15 19.49 6.45
C GLN A 108 -6.65 19.48 6.78
N VAL A 109 -7.42 18.63 6.11
CA VAL A 109 -8.88 18.52 6.27
C VAL A 109 -9.26 17.78 7.54
N TYR A 110 -8.48 16.75 7.91
CA TYR A 110 -8.76 15.85 9.02
C TYR A 110 -7.60 15.80 10.03
N PRO A 111 -7.17 16.93 10.62
CA PRO A 111 -5.97 16.99 11.45
C PRO A 111 -6.04 16.12 12.71
N ASN A 112 -7.25 15.79 13.16
CA ASN A 112 -7.49 14.96 14.34
C ASN A 112 -7.38 13.44 14.06
N GLU A 113 -7.34 13.04 12.79
CA GLU A 113 -7.27 11.63 12.37
C GLU A 113 -5.82 11.12 12.40
N THR A 114 -5.19 11.31 13.55
CA THR A 114 -3.74 11.12 13.76
C THR A 114 -3.25 9.71 13.42
N ILE A 115 -4.05 8.67 13.68
CA ILE A 115 -3.71 7.28 13.34
C ILE A 115 -3.66 7.08 11.82
N LEU A 116 -4.65 7.60 11.10
CA LEU A 116 -4.69 7.52 9.63
C LEU A 116 -3.56 8.35 9.01
N ILE A 117 -3.36 9.57 9.52
CA ILE A 117 -2.25 10.43 9.09
C ILE A 117 -0.91 9.73 9.30
N ALA A 118 -0.66 9.15 10.48
CA ALA A 118 0.61 8.45 10.77
C ALA A 118 0.86 7.30 9.81
N PHE A 119 -0.17 6.50 9.50
CA PHE A 119 -0.07 5.43 8.50
C PHE A 119 0.26 5.96 7.10
N PHE A 120 -0.46 6.98 6.63
CA PHE A 120 -0.19 7.56 5.32
C PHE A 120 1.24 8.11 5.25
N ARG A 121 1.65 8.91 6.23
CA ARG A 121 3.00 9.48 6.29
C ARG A 121 4.09 8.42 6.28
N LYS A 122 3.93 7.35 7.05
CA LYS A 122 4.88 6.23 7.11
C LYS A 122 5.19 5.68 5.72
N TYR A 123 4.21 5.60 4.84
CA TYR A 123 4.41 5.03 3.51
C TYR A 123 4.56 6.07 2.40
N THR A 124 4.37 7.37 2.64
CA THR A 124 4.37 8.39 1.57
C THR A 124 5.28 9.59 1.79
N GLU A 125 5.92 9.73 2.96
CA GLU A 125 6.86 10.82 3.24
C GLU A 125 8.30 10.29 3.36
N ASP A 126 9.23 10.91 2.63
CA ASP A 126 10.64 10.49 2.56
C ASP A 126 11.29 10.30 3.94
N ALA A 127 10.94 11.15 4.91
CA ALA A 127 11.48 11.10 6.26
C ALA A 127 11.00 9.89 7.08
N SER A 128 9.84 9.34 6.74
CA SER A 128 9.16 8.27 7.50
C SER A 128 9.13 6.93 6.76
N LEU A 129 9.60 6.89 5.51
CA LEU A 129 9.61 5.68 4.70
C LEU A 129 10.36 4.53 5.39
N PRO A 130 9.81 3.31 5.36
CA PRO A 130 10.53 2.11 5.78
C PRO A 130 11.90 2.03 5.08
N PRO A 131 12.96 1.60 5.78
CA PRO A 131 14.31 1.52 5.21
C PRO A 131 14.38 0.78 3.88
N LEU A 132 13.58 -0.28 3.72
CA LEU A 132 13.46 -1.05 2.47
C LEU A 132 13.07 -0.17 1.27
N LEU A 133 12.06 0.69 1.46
CA LEU A 133 11.55 1.56 0.41
C LEU A 133 12.48 2.75 0.17
N LYS A 134 13.04 3.30 1.25
CA LYS A 134 14.01 4.38 1.18
C LYS A 134 15.24 3.98 0.36
N GLN A 135 15.80 2.79 0.63
CA GLN A 135 16.95 2.27 -0.12
C GLN A 135 16.61 2.07 -1.60
N PHE A 136 15.43 1.52 -1.91
CA PHE A 136 14.99 1.35 -3.30
C PHE A 136 14.91 2.68 -4.05
N LEU A 137 14.41 3.74 -3.41
CA LEU A 137 14.36 5.08 -4.01
C LEU A 137 15.77 5.64 -4.24
N GLU A 138 16.64 5.57 -3.24
CA GLU A 138 18.03 6.05 -3.32
C GLU A 138 18.82 5.36 -4.43
N ASP A 139 18.75 4.03 -4.52
CA ASP A 139 19.48 3.22 -5.50
C ASP A 139 19.05 3.46 -6.95
N ASN A 140 17.82 3.93 -7.13
CA ASN A 140 17.24 4.24 -8.43
C ASN A 140 17.23 5.75 -8.73
N GLY A 141 17.74 6.60 -7.84
CA GLY A 141 17.69 8.06 -7.98
C GLY A 141 16.25 8.58 -8.10
N LEU A 142 15.31 7.97 -7.38
CA LEU A 142 13.89 8.28 -7.42
C LEU A 142 13.46 9.07 -6.19
N THR A 143 12.43 9.88 -6.36
CA THR A 143 11.63 10.49 -5.30
C THR A 143 10.34 9.70 -5.11
N PHE A 144 9.64 9.90 -3.98
CA PHE A 144 8.42 9.15 -3.68
C PHE A 144 7.32 9.32 -4.75
N ASP A 145 7.18 10.51 -5.35
CA ASP A 145 6.20 10.75 -6.43
C ASP A 145 6.43 9.86 -7.67
N LYS A 146 7.65 9.33 -7.84
CA LYS A 146 8.02 8.38 -8.90
C LYS A 146 7.90 6.92 -8.48
N LEU A 147 7.69 6.62 -7.20
CA LEU A 147 7.58 5.25 -6.71
C LEU A 147 6.43 4.50 -7.37
N TYR A 148 5.26 5.13 -7.49
CA TYR A 148 4.08 4.47 -8.06
C TYR A 148 4.23 4.16 -9.56
N GLU A 149 4.97 4.99 -10.31
CA GLU A 149 5.35 4.68 -11.69
C GLU A 149 6.43 3.59 -11.74
N ALA A 150 7.40 3.65 -10.81
CA ALA A 150 8.45 2.67 -10.68
C ALA A 150 7.95 1.27 -10.34
N LEU A 151 6.83 1.12 -9.64
CA LEU A 151 6.24 -0.19 -9.36
C LEU A 151 5.47 -0.77 -10.56
N ARG A 152 5.09 0.05 -11.54
CA ARG A 152 4.35 -0.38 -12.74
C ARG A 152 5.27 -0.79 -13.88
N TYR A 153 6.37 -0.07 -14.05
CA TYR A 153 7.25 -0.24 -15.21
C TYR A 153 8.69 -0.50 -14.77
N PRO A 154 9.35 -1.55 -15.31
CA PRO A 154 10.73 -1.89 -14.96
C PRO A 154 11.75 -0.88 -15.50
N SER A 155 11.34 0.02 -16.39
CA SER A 155 12.19 1.02 -17.02
C SER A 155 11.59 2.42 -17.01
N ASP A 156 12.36 3.41 -17.43
CA ASP A 156 11.82 4.73 -17.76
C ASP A 156 11.01 4.69 -19.07
N GLN A 157 10.25 5.75 -19.35
CA GLN A 157 9.41 5.85 -20.55
C GLN A 157 10.21 5.76 -21.87
N LYS A 158 11.52 6.04 -21.83
CA LYS A 158 12.42 5.97 -22.99
C LYS A 158 13.14 4.62 -23.12
N LEU A 159 12.88 3.67 -22.20
CA LEU A 159 13.52 2.35 -22.16
C LEU A 159 15.05 2.39 -22.09
N LYS A 160 15.62 3.46 -21.52
CA LYS A 160 17.07 3.68 -21.40
C LYS A 160 17.64 3.20 -20.08
N TYR A 161 16.81 3.18 -19.03
CA TYR A 161 17.24 2.82 -17.68
C TYR A 161 16.36 1.71 -17.14
N ILE A 162 16.97 0.61 -16.67
CA ILE A 162 16.28 -0.47 -15.97
C ILE A 162 16.42 -0.23 -14.47
N LYS A 163 15.29 -0.26 -13.76
CA LYS A 163 15.25 -0.08 -12.32
C LYS A 163 15.82 -1.30 -11.60
N ARG A 164 16.54 -1.06 -10.53
CA ARG A 164 17.17 -2.06 -9.67
C ARG A 164 16.21 -2.45 -8.55
N TYR A 165 15.54 -3.59 -8.72
CA TYR A 165 14.61 -4.13 -7.71
C TYR A 165 15.26 -5.07 -6.69
N ALA A 166 16.56 -5.34 -6.82
CA ALA A 166 17.30 -6.18 -5.87
C ALA A 166 17.19 -5.65 -4.42
N GLU A 167 16.95 -4.35 -4.23
CA GLU A 167 16.72 -3.78 -2.90
C GLU A 167 15.36 -4.09 -2.29
N LEU A 168 14.40 -4.54 -3.09
CA LEU A 168 13.12 -5.04 -2.60
C LEU A 168 13.12 -6.56 -2.45
N TRP A 169 14.01 -7.26 -3.15
CA TRP A 169 14.08 -8.72 -3.21
C TRP A 169 15.12 -9.32 -2.26
N TYR A 170 14.99 -10.62 -2.03
CA TYR A 170 16.00 -11.49 -1.41
C TYR A 170 16.41 -11.06 0.01
N LYS A 171 15.52 -10.37 0.72
CA LYS A 171 15.80 -9.91 2.09
C LYS A 171 15.55 -10.99 3.12
N GLY A 172 14.82 -12.05 2.75
CA GLY A 172 14.59 -13.23 3.60
C GLY A 172 14.08 -12.85 4.99
N LYS A 173 14.64 -13.46 6.03
CA LYS A 173 14.32 -13.13 7.44
C LYS A 173 14.52 -11.66 7.80
N LYS A 174 15.50 -10.96 7.20
CA LYS A 174 15.70 -9.52 7.44
C LYS A 174 14.53 -8.70 6.87
N GLY A 175 13.98 -9.14 5.75
CA GLY A 175 12.80 -8.55 5.11
C GLY A 175 11.49 -8.84 5.84
N SER A 176 11.38 -9.96 6.58
CA SER A 176 10.15 -10.35 7.27
C SER A 176 9.60 -9.26 8.21
N LYS A 177 10.48 -8.45 8.83
CA LYS A 177 10.03 -7.36 9.71
C LYS A 177 9.24 -6.29 8.97
N PHE A 178 9.57 -6.03 7.69
CA PHE A 178 8.81 -5.10 6.86
C PHE A 178 7.37 -5.61 6.65
N PHE A 179 7.20 -6.88 6.27
CA PHE A 179 5.88 -7.48 6.06
C PHE A 179 5.08 -7.58 7.35
N GLN A 180 5.72 -7.94 8.47
CA GLN A 180 5.07 -7.94 9.77
C GLN A 180 4.50 -6.55 10.09
N ASN A 181 5.32 -5.51 9.99
CA ASN A 181 4.90 -4.15 10.27
C ASN A 181 3.76 -3.73 9.31
N LEU A 182 3.89 -4.05 8.02
CA LEU A 182 2.87 -3.73 7.01
C LEU A 182 1.51 -4.37 7.33
N HIS A 183 1.51 -5.65 7.73
CA HIS A 183 0.30 -6.34 8.18
C HIS A 183 -0.31 -5.65 9.42
N GLU A 184 0.51 -5.37 10.43
CA GLU A 184 0.07 -4.74 11.69
C GLU A 184 -0.47 -3.33 11.46
N ASP A 185 0.17 -2.53 10.62
CA ASP A 185 -0.21 -1.17 10.29
C ASP A 185 -1.56 -1.11 9.55
N ILE A 186 -1.75 -1.96 8.52
CA ILE A 186 -3.03 -2.02 7.78
C ILE A 186 -4.18 -2.45 8.70
N LYS A 187 -3.93 -3.43 9.57
CA LYS A 187 -4.91 -3.88 10.56
C LYS A 187 -5.28 -2.75 11.52
N ALA A 188 -4.31 -1.95 11.96
CA ALA A 188 -4.52 -0.85 12.89
C ALA A 188 -5.36 0.30 12.31
N VAL A 189 -5.25 0.59 11.01
CA VAL A 189 -6.00 1.70 10.38
C VAL A 189 -7.43 1.38 10.00
N ARG A 190 -7.81 0.10 9.92
CA ARG A 190 -9.15 -0.31 9.49
C ARG A 190 -10.25 0.27 10.38
N GLY A 191 -10.10 0.15 11.70
CA GLY A 191 -11.06 0.68 12.68
C GLY A 191 -11.26 2.19 12.56
N PRO A 192 -10.17 3.00 12.64
CA PRO A 192 -10.22 4.44 12.42
C PRO A 192 -10.84 4.84 11.08
N ALA A 193 -10.48 4.18 9.97
CA ALA A 193 -11.04 4.49 8.65
C ALA A 193 -12.55 4.23 8.59
N VAL A 194 -13.03 3.10 9.11
CA VAL A 194 -14.47 2.80 9.18
C VAL A 194 -15.21 3.80 10.06
N LYS A 195 -14.62 4.17 11.22
CA LYS A 195 -15.20 5.17 12.12
C LYS A 195 -15.37 6.52 11.41
N LEU A 196 -14.35 6.98 10.69
CA LEU A 196 -14.40 8.22 9.93
C LEU A 196 -15.44 8.15 8.80
N GLY A 197 -15.47 7.05 8.03
CA GLY A 197 -16.45 6.85 6.96
C GLY A 197 -17.90 6.92 7.46
N ARG A 198 -18.20 6.25 8.58
CA ARG A 198 -19.53 6.27 9.22
C ARG A 198 -19.94 7.64 9.76
N SER A 199 -18.98 8.52 10.06
CA SER A 199 -19.31 9.89 10.50
C SER A 199 -20.01 10.68 9.39
N PHE A 200 -19.69 10.39 8.13
CA PHE A 200 -20.35 10.99 6.96
C PHE A 200 -21.71 10.37 6.70
N GLU A 201 -21.88 9.06 6.89
CA GLU A 201 -23.18 8.40 6.73
C GLU A 201 -24.28 9.11 7.53
N ALA A 202 -23.99 9.45 8.79
CA ALA A 202 -24.91 10.17 9.66
C ALA A 202 -25.22 11.60 9.17
N GLN A 203 -24.29 12.24 8.47
CA GLN A 203 -24.45 13.58 7.90
C GLN A 203 -25.30 13.52 6.61
N TYR A 204 -24.97 12.61 5.69
CA TYR A 204 -25.64 12.48 4.39
C TYR A 204 -27.03 11.82 4.50
N ALA A 205 -27.26 10.94 5.47
CA ALA A 205 -28.59 10.40 5.76
C ALA A 205 -29.56 11.46 6.33
N ARG A 206 -29.05 12.57 6.89
CA ARG A 206 -29.87 13.67 7.45
C ARG A 206 -30.12 14.81 6.47
N GLY A 207 -29.30 14.95 5.42
CA GLY A 207 -29.42 16.00 4.39
C GLY A 207 -30.45 15.71 3.29
N GLY A 208 -31.13 14.55 3.34
CA GLY A 208 -32.15 14.14 2.37
C GLY A 208 -33.60 14.48 2.77
N LYS A 209 -33.82 15.50 3.62
CA LYS A 209 -35.15 16.05 3.91
C LYS A 209 -35.25 17.49 3.46
#